data_AF-A0A208YCP9-F1
#
_entry.id   AF-A0A208YCP9-F1
#
_cell.length_a   1.000
_cell.length_b   1.000
_cell.length_c   1.000
_cell.angle_alpha   90.00
_cell.angle_beta   90.00
_cell.angle_gamma   90.00
#
_symmetry.space_group_name_H-M   'P 1'
#
loop_
_entity.id
_entity.type
_entity.pdbx_description
1 polymer ?
#
loop_
_entity_poly.entity_id
_entity_poly.type
_entity_poly.pdbx_seq_one_letter_code
_entity_poly.pdbx_strand_id
1 'polypeptide(L)'
;MTPPPADRQRQRLIIAITGASGSIYGLRLLEALRELPDWESHLVVSEAGVLNTMHEHGLGRKDLASLADVVYHPGDVGAAIASGSFLTAGMVIAPTSMKTLAAVAHAYADNLITRAADVVLKERRRLVLLTREAPLNLAHLRNMVAVTEMGGVVFPPVPAFYSGAQSVDDIVNHTVLRTLDLFGIHSDRLKRWKGLGGR
;
A
#
# COMPACT_ATOMS: atom_id res chain seq x y z
N MET A 1 33.27 24.03 -14.48
CA MET A 1 33.04 22.92 -13.53
C MET A 1 31.58 22.97 -13.13
N THR A 2 30.76 22.09 -13.72
CA THR A 2 29.37 21.90 -13.29
C THR A 2 29.43 21.26 -11.90
N PRO A 3 28.66 21.74 -10.90
CA PRO A 3 28.60 21.05 -9.62
C PRO A 3 28.14 19.61 -9.84
N PRO A 4 28.66 18.63 -9.06
CA PRO A 4 28.15 17.26 -9.14
C PRO A 4 26.64 17.28 -8.91
N PRO A 5 25.85 16.45 -9.61
CA PRO A 5 24.43 16.35 -9.36
C PRO A 5 24.23 16.04 -7.87
N ALA A 6 23.40 16.84 -7.20
CA ALA A 6 23.03 16.59 -5.82
C ALA A 6 22.54 15.14 -5.72
N ASP A 7 23.07 14.39 -4.75
CA ASP A 7 22.66 13.02 -4.46
C ASP A 7 21.13 12.99 -4.37
N ARG A 8 20.49 12.42 -5.40
CA ARG A 8 19.04 12.55 -5.59
C ARG A 8 18.39 11.61 -4.60
N GLN A 9 17.98 12.16 -3.45
CA GLN A 9 17.37 11.36 -2.39
C GLN A 9 16.17 10.58 -2.95
N ARG A 10 16.23 9.24 -2.85
CA ARG A 10 15.14 8.35 -3.28
C ARG A 10 13.82 8.76 -2.62
N GLN A 11 12.73 8.74 -3.38
CA GLN A 11 11.38 8.90 -2.83
C GLN A 11 11.02 7.66 -2.02
N ARG A 12 10.33 7.83 -0.89
CA ARG A 12 10.04 6.73 0.04
C ARG A 12 8.56 6.39 0.03
N LEU A 13 8.23 5.12 -0.16
CA LEU A 13 6.87 4.62 -0.04
C LEU A 13 6.78 3.59 1.08
N ILE A 14 5.87 3.82 2.03
CA ILE A 14 5.57 2.85 3.09
C ILE A 14 4.60 1.82 2.53
N ILE A 15 4.94 0.54 2.62
CA ILE A 15 4.08 -0.59 2.29
C ILE A 15 3.75 -1.33 3.59
N ALA A 16 2.46 -1.46 3.91
CA ALA A 16 2.03 -2.30 5.01
C ALA A 16 1.21 -3.48 4.51
N ILE A 17 1.49 -4.69 5.02
CA ILE A 17 0.73 -5.90 4.74
C ILE A 17 0.00 -6.32 6.02
N THR A 18 -1.33 -6.43 5.97
CA THR A 18 -2.15 -6.76 7.14
C THR A 18 -2.98 -8.02 6.94
N GLY A 19 -3.62 -8.49 8.01
CA GLY A 19 -4.38 -9.73 8.06
C GLY A 19 -5.73 -9.69 7.32
N ALA A 20 -5.72 -9.39 6.04
CA ALA A 20 -6.79 -9.71 5.10
C ALA A 20 -6.22 -10.57 3.97
N SER A 21 -7.08 -11.36 3.33
CA SER A 21 -6.63 -12.15 2.19
C SER A 21 -6.34 -11.26 0.97
N GLY A 22 -5.45 -11.73 0.09
CA GLY A 22 -4.93 -10.94 -1.03
C GLY A 22 -3.56 -10.33 -0.73
N SER A 23 -2.73 -11.02 0.06
CA SER A 23 -1.36 -10.59 0.38
C SER A 23 -0.48 -10.38 -0.87
N ILE A 24 -0.87 -10.99 -2.00
CA ILE A 24 -0.25 -10.79 -3.31
C ILE A 24 -0.18 -9.32 -3.74
N TYR A 25 -1.14 -8.48 -3.36
CA TYR A 25 -1.09 -7.06 -3.70
C TYR A 25 0.11 -6.35 -3.06
N GLY A 26 0.40 -6.65 -1.80
CA GLY A 26 1.58 -6.12 -1.10
C GLY A 26 2.88 -6.65 -1.69
N LEU A 27 2.93 -7.95 -2.00
CA LEU A 27 4.09 -8.58 -2.66
C LEU A 27 4.42 -7.92 -4.00
N ARG A 28 3.42 -7.80 -4.87
CA ARG A 28 3.57 -7.21 -6.21
C ARG A 28 3.91 -5.73 -6.16
N LEU A 29 3.44 -4.99 -5.15
CA LEU A 29 3.87 -3.61 -4.91
C LEU A 29 5.36 -3.52 -4.57
N LEU A 30 5.87 -4.39 -3.71
CA LEU A 30 7.30 -4.44 -3.37
C LEU A 30 8.15 -4.81 -4.58
N GLU A 31 7.74 -5.84 -5.33
CA GLU A 31 8.42 -6.25 -6.57
C GLU A 31 8.47 -5.10 -7.59
N ALA A 32 7.35 -4.41 -7.81
CA ALA A 32 7.28 -3.28 -8.72
C ALA A 32 8.15 -2.09 -8.28
N LEU A 33 8.18 -1.76 -6.98
CA LEU A 33 9.04 -0.69 -6.46
C LEU A 33 10.53 -1.03 -6.60
N ARG A 34 10.91 -2.30 -6.44
CA ARG A 34 12.30 -2.73 -6.59
C ARG A 34 12.84 -2.53 -8.02
N GLU A 35 11.97 -2.49 -9.02
CA GLU A 35 12.34 -2.15 -10.40
C GLU A 35 12.60 -0.64 -10.60
N LEU A 36 12.34 0.21 -9.60
CA LEU A 36 12.40 1.67 -9.69
C LEU A 36 13.56 2.23 -8.83
N PRO A 37 14.71 2.60 -9.43
CA PRO A 37 15.90 3.01 -8.67
C PRO A 37 15.67 4.30 -7.86
N ASP A 38 14.75 5.17 -8.29
CA ASP A 38 14.42 6.42 -7.60
C ASP A 38 13.51 6.23 -6.37
N TRP A 39 13.05 5.01 -6.06
CA TRP A 39 12.08 4.73 -5.01
C TRP A 39 12.58 3.72 -3.97
N GLU A 40 12.52 4.06 -2.69
CA GLU A 40 12.87 3.22 -1.54
C GLU A 40 11.59 2.73 -0.84
N SER A 41 11.51 1.42 -0.60
CA SER A 41 10.38 0.76 0.04
C SER A 41 10.60 0.55 1.54
N HIS A 42 9.61 0.95 2.32
CA HIS A 42 9.59 0.79 3.78
C HIS A 42 8.46 -0.15 4.20
N LEU A 43 8.81 -1.39 4.52
CA LEU A 43 7.86 -2.47 4.80
C LEU A 43 7.54 -2.59 6.30
N VAL A 44 6.25 -2.73 6.61
CA VAL A 44 5.78 -3.31 7.88
C VAL A 44 4.75 -4.40 7.61
N VAL A 45 4.84 -5.52 8.32
CA VAL A 45 3.89 -6.63 8.20
C VAL A 45 3.36 -6.98 9.58
N SER A 46 2.03 -7.02 9.73
CA SER A 46 1.42 -7.48 10.99
C SER A 46 1.54 -9.00 11.14
N GLU A 47 1.42 -9.53 12.35
CA GLU A 47 1.45 -10.99 12.58
C GLU A 47 0.44 -11.73 11.68
N ALA A 48 -0.79 -11.23 11.60
CA ALA A 48 -1.82 -11.80 10.73
C ALA A 48 -1.50 -11.63 9.23
N GLY A 49 -0.78 -10.57 8.85
CA GLY A 49 -0.27 -10.40 7.49
C GLY A 49 0.75 -11.47 7.12
N VAL A 50 1.68 -11.81 8.03
CA VAL A 50 2.65 -12.90 7.84
C VAL A 50 1.96 -14.26 7.73
N LEU A 51 0.94 -14.51 8.54
CA LEU A 51 0.16 -15.75 8.44
C LEU A 51 -0.51 -15.87 7.05
N ASN A 52 -1.04 -14.77 6.52
CA ASN A 52 -1.65 -14.77 5.20
C ASN A 52 -0.63 -14.95 4.08
N THR A 53 0.54 -14.33 4.14
CA THR A 53 1.58 -14.54 3.11
C THR A 53 2.09 -15.98 3.10
N MET A 54 2.24 -16.58 4.28
CA MET A 54 2.59 -17.99 4.43
C MET A 54 1.49 -18.90 3.86
N HIS A 55 0.22 -18.64 4.21
CA HIS A 55 -0.89 -19.48 3.79
C HIS A 55 -1.18 -19.37 2.28
N GLU A 56 -1.13 -18.16 1.73
CA GLU A 56 -1.49 -17.90 0.33
C GLU A 56 -0.33 -18.14 -0.64
N HIS A 57 0.93 -17.94 -0.21
CA HIS A 57 2.10 -17.97 -1.11
C HIS A 57 3.29 -18.77 -0.58
N GLY A 58 3.21 -19.33 0.62
CA GLY A 58 4.34 -20.03 1.25
C GLY A 58 5.49 -19.11 1.66
N LEU A 59 5.25 -17.79 1.78
CA LEU A 59 6.29 -16.79 2.05
C LEU A 59 6.24 -16.27 3.49
N GLY A 60 7.39 -16.36 4.16
CA GLY A 60 7.57 -15.94 5.55
C GLY A 60 8.25 -14.57 5.66
N ARG A 61 8.52 -14.16 6.91
CA ARG A 61 9.14 -12.85 7.18
C ARG A 61 10.45 -12.60 6.43
N LYS A 62 11.30 -13.63 6.30
CA LYS A 62 12.59 -13.52 5.61
C LYS A 62 12.41 -13.27 4.12
N ASP A 63 11.45 -13.96 3.50
CA ASP A 63 11.15 -13.78 2.08
C ASP A 63 10.62 -12.37 1.84
N LEU A 64 9.67 -11.92 2.66
CA LEU A 64 9.14 -10.54 2.60
C LEU A 64 10.24 -9.50 2.80
N ALA A 65 11.15 -9.74 3.74
CA ALA A 65 12.24 -8.82 4.01
C ALA A 65 13.21 -8.69 2.82
N SER A 66 13.39 -9.75 2.03
CA SER A 66 14.21 -9.71 0.82
C SER A 66 13.59 -8.92 -0.34
N LEU A 67 12.30 -8.58 -0.26
CA LEU A 67 11.58 -7.82 -1.27
C LEU A 67 11.57 -6.31 -1.02
N ALA A 68 11.99 -5.85 0.16
CA ALA A 68 11.96 -4.45 0.56
C ALA A 68 13.36 -3.88 0.84
N ASP A 69 13.52 -2.56 0.72
CA ASP A 69 14.78 -1.88 1.07
C ASP A 69 14.95 -1.77 2.60
N VAL A 70 13.86 -1.45 3.31
CA VAL A 70 13.84 -1.33 4.77
C VAL A 70 12.62 -2.06 5.35
N VAL A 71 12.82 -2.78 6.45
CA VAL A 71 11.77 -3.57 7.12
C VAL A 71 11.72 -3.21 8.59
N TYR A 72 10.52 -2.97 9.11
CA TYR A 72 10.30 -2.71 10.53
C TYR A 72 9.39 -3.75 11.17
N HIS A 73 9.58 -3.97 12.46
CA HIS A 73 8.69 -4.78 13.26
C HIS A 73 7.41 -3.99 13.58
N PRO A 74 6.20 -4.58 13.54
CA PRO A 74 4.96 -3.86 13.82
C PRO A 74 4.90 -3.30 15.26
N GLY A 75 5.65 -3.86 16.20
CA GLY A 75 5.78 -3.34 17.57
C GLY A 75 6.79 -2.20 17.74
N ASP A 76 7.58 -1.87 16.71
CA ASP A 76 8.62 -0.84 16.80
C ASP A 76 8.05 0.57 16.57
N VAL A 77 7.27 1.06 17.55
CA VAL A 77 6.63 2.39 17.48
C VAL A 77 7.62 3.56 17.53
N GLY A 78 8.93 3.29 17.72
CA GLY A 78 10.02 4.26 17.65
C GLY A 78 10.70 4.35 16.28
N ALA A 79 10.30 3.51 15.30
CA ALA A 79 10.88 3.48 13.97
C ALA A 79 10.73 4.81 13.20
N ALA A 80 11.56 5.02 12.17
CA ALA A 80 11.57 6.26 11.39
C ALA A 80 10.19 6.66 10.85
N ILE A 81 9.41 5.67 10.36
CA ILE A 81 8.07 5.90 9.81
C ILE A 81 7.00 6.28 10.85
N ALA A 82 7.33 6.26 12.15
CA ALA A 82 6.47 6.74 13.24
C ALA A 82 6.56 8.26 13.47
N SER A 83 7.43 8.96 12.73
CA SER A 83 7.61 10.42 12.81
C SER A 83 7.26 11.13 11.51
N GLY A 84 6.56 12.26 11.63
CA GLY A 84 6.27 13.14 10.49
C GLY A 84 7.50 13.83 9.91
N SER A 85 8.57 14.01 10.70
CA SER A 85 9.82 14.59 10.21
C SER A 85 10.57 13.68 9.22
N PHE A 86 10.27 12.38 9.23
CA PHE A 86 10.77 11.45 8.24
C PHE A 86 9.94 11.59 6.96
N LEU A 87 10.53 12.13 5.90
CA LEU A 87 9.82 12.45 4.66
C LEU A 87 9.53 11.18 3.84
N THR A 88 8.25 10.95 3.57
CA THR A 88 7.74 9.89 2.70
C THR A 88 6.77 10.48 1.68
N ALA A 89 6.66 9.84 0.51
CA ALA A 89 5.64 10.20 -0.49
C ALA A 89 4.22 9.83 -0.02
N GLY A 90 4.12 8.84 0.87
CA GLY A 90 2.87 8.39 1.45
C GLY A 90 2.98 6.95 1.96
N MET A 91 1.83 6.29 2.04
CA MET A 91 1.70 4.92 2.51
C MET A 91 0.57 4.19 1.80
N VAL A 92 0.80 2.91 1.50
CA VAL A 92 -0.25 1.98 1.09
C VAL A 92 -0.32 0.80 2.04
N ILE A 93 -1.54 0.42 2.41
CA ILE A 93 -1.82 -0.80 3.19
C ILE A 93 -2.48 -1.82 2.26
N ALA A 94 -1.76 -2.87 1.89
CA ALA A 94 -2.14 -3.83 0.86
C ALA A 94 -1.87 -5.29 1.29
N PRO A 95 -2.91 -6.07 1.64
CA PRO A 95 -4.31 -5.66 1.83
C PRO A 95 -4.53 -4.96 3.19
N THR A 96 -5.63 -4.24 3.30
CA THR A 96 -6.10 -3.63 4.57
C THR A 96 -7.23 -4.48 5.18
N SER A 97 -7.01 -5.01 6.38
CA SER A 97 -8.04 -5.71 7.16
C SER A 97 -9.03 -4.75 7.82
N MET A 98 -10.25 -5.22 8.12
CA MET A 98 -11.27 -4.39 8.78
C MET A 98 -10.82 -3.90 10.16
N LYS A 99 -10.02 -4.69 10.89
CA LYS A 99 -9.38 -4.26 12.15
C LYS A 99 -8.45 -3.07 11.93
N THR A 100 -7.57 -3.16 10.92
CA THR A 100 -6.63 -2.06 10.61
C THR A 100 -7.39 -0.82 10.14
N LEU A 101 -8.39 -0.99 9.26
CA LEU A 101 -9.25 0.09 8.81
C LEU A 101 -9.90 0.82 9.98
N ALA A 102 -10.47 0.09 10.95
CA ALA A 102 -11.06 0.68 12.16
C ALA A 102 -10.04 1.45 12.99
N ALA A 103 -8.84 0.88 13.20
CA ALA A 103 -7.79 1.53 13.95
C ALA A 103 -7.30 2.83 13.28
N VAL A 104 -7.21 2.86 11.94
CA VAL A 104 -6.88 4.07 11.17
C VAL A 104 -8.01 5.09 11.25
N ALA A 105 -9.27 4.67 11.06
CA ALA A 105 -10.45 5.53 11.11
C ALA A 105 -10.60 6.28 12.44
N HIS A 106 -10.13 5.68 13.53
CA HIS A 106 -10.22 6.22 14.89
C HIS A 106 -8.88 6.69 15.46
N ALA A 107 -7.83 6.81 14.63
CA ALA A 107 -6.49 7.24 15.03
C ALA A 107 -5.95 6.50 16.27
N TYR A 108 -6.24 5.18 16.37
CA TYR A 108 -5.92 4.39 17.55
C TYR A 108 -4.40 4.21 17.75
N ALA A 109 -3.63 4.17 16.64
CA ALA A 109 -2.17 4.16 16.62
C ALA A 109 -1.50 3.14 17.58
N ASP A 110 -2.12 1.98 17.75
CA ASP A 110 -1.73 0.90 18.67
C ASP A 110 -0.51 0.08 18.25
N ASN A 111 -0.02 0.25 17.02
CA ASN A 111 1.17 -0.38 16.50
C ASN A 111 1.79 0.49 15.40
N LEU A 112 2.95 0.10 14.87
CA LEU A 112 3.67 0.88 13.87
C LEU A 112 2.89 1.10 12.57
N ILE A 113 2.04 0.16 12.14
CA ILE A 113 1.22 0.32 10.92
C ILE A 113 0.21 1.45 11.11
N THR A 114 -0.57 1.37 12.19
CA THR A 114 -1.64 2.33 12.47
C THR A 114 -1.06 3.68 12.88
N ARG A 115 0.11 3.70 13.54
CA ARG A 115 0.89 4.91 13.81
C ARG A 115 1.45 5.57 12.55
N ALA A 116 2.04 4.81 11.63
CA ALA A 116 2.53 5.35 10.37
C ALA A 116 1.39 5.92 9.52
N ALA A 117 0.22 5.26 9.50
CA ALA A 117 -0.96 5.76 8.82
C ALA A 117 -1.48 7.08 9.42
N ASP A 118 -1.52 7.20 10.75
CA ASP A 118 -1.85 8.44 11.46
C ASP A 118 -0.86 9.57 11.11
N VAL A 119 0.44 9.26 11.08
CA VAL A 119 1.48 10.20 10.63
C VAL A 119 1.25 10.65 9.19
N VAL A 120 0.96 9.72 8.28
CA VAL A 120 0.70 10.04 6.86
C VAL A 120 -0.50 10.98 6.72
N LEU A 121 -1.59 10.72 7.45
CA LEU A 121 -2.79 11.56 7.41
C LEU A 121 -2.54 12.96 8.00
N LYS A 122 -1.91 13.05 9.18
CA LYS A 122 -1.67 14.35 9.84
C LYS A 122 -0.70 15.24 9.06
N GLU A 123 0.28 14.63 8.37
CA GLU A 123 1.22 15.34 7.48
C GLU A 123 0.63 15.61 6.09
N ARG A 124 -0.67 15.31 5.87
CA ARG A 124 -1.38 15.51 4.60
C ARG A 124 -0.73 14.79 3.42
N ARG A 125 -0.14 13.63 3.67
CA ARG A 125 0.44 12.73 2.66
C ARG A 125 -0.60 11.72 2.19
N ARG A 126 -0.35 11.10 1.05
CA ARG A 126 -1.28 10.11 0.46
C ARG A 126 -1.28 8.83 1.29
N LEU A 127 -2.44 8.48 1.85
CA LEU A 127 -2.71 7.15 2.40
C LEU A 127 -3.65 6.40 1.46
N VAL A 128 -3.30 5.19 1.04
CA VAL A 128 -4.15 4.31 0.22
C VAL A 128 -4.41 2.99 0.95
N LEU A 129 -5.67 2.60 1.09
CA LEU A 129 -6.09 1.38 1.75
C LEU A 129 -6.70 0.41 0.74
N LEU A 130 -6.02 -0.70 0.45
CA LEU A 130 -6.57 -1.82 -0.33
C LEU A 130 -7.46 -2.68 0.56
N THR A 131 -8.57 -2.08 0.97
CA THR A 131 -9.58 -2.66 1.87
C THR A 131 -10.24 -3.87 1.23
N ARG A 132 -10.07 -5.05 1.84
CA ARG A 132 -10.58 -6.32 1.29
C ARG A 132 -11.48 -6.99 2.32
N GLU A 133 -12.80 -6.95 2.07
CA GLU A 133 -13.82 -7.67 2.83
C GLU A 133 -15.12 -7.78 2.00
N ALA A 134 -15.86 -8.88 2.17
CA ALA A 134 -17.21 -9.02 1.62
C ALA A 134 -17.98 -10.16 2.34
N PRO A 135 -19.26 -9.96 2.71
CA PRO A 135 -20.04 -8.71 2.63
C PRO A 135 -19.60 -7.66 3.67
N LEU A 136 -20.03 -6.41 3.48
CA LEU A 136 -19.74 -5.32 4.41
C LEU A 136 -20.87 -5.13 5.41
N ASN A 137 -20.51 -4.94 6.68
CA ASN A 137 -21.44 -4.44 7.69
C ASN A 137 -21.35 -2.89 7.80
N LEU A 138 -22.25 -2.30 8.58
CA LEU A 138 -22.31 -0.84 8.74
C LEU A 138 -21.04 -0.24 9.38
N ALA A 139 -20.38 -0.97 10.27
CA ALA A 139 -19.14 -0.50 10.90
C ALA A 139 -18.02 -0.36 9.86
N HIS A 140 -17.89 -1.34 8.95
CA HIS A 140 -16.92 -1.27 7.86
C HIS A 140 -17.16 -0.03 7.00
N LEU A 141 -18.40 0.21 6.58
CA LEU A 141 -18.76 1.36 5.74
C LEU A 141 -18.50 2.70 6.44
N ARG A 142 -18.88 2.85 7.72
CA ARG A 142 -18.61 4.06 8.49
C ARG A 142 -17.11 4.34 8.63
N ASN A 143 -16.31 3.29 8.83
CA ASN A 143 -14.86 3.45 8.91
C ASN A 143 -14.25 3.84 7.57
N MET A 144 -14.76 3.28 6.45
CA MET A 144 -14.35 3.70 5.11
C MET A 144 -14.68 5.18 4.84
N VAL A 145 -15.86 5.64 5.27
CA VAL A 145 -16.25 7.06 5.18
C VAL A 145 -15.31 7.93 6.00
N ALA A 146 -15.08 7.60 7.28
CA ALA A 146 -14.22 8.39 8.16
C ALA A 146 -12.79 8.54 7.60
N VAL A 147 -12.19 7.46 7.08
CA VAL A 147 -10.86 7.54 6.44
C VAL A 147 -10.88 8.42 5.20
N THR A 148 -11.94 8.32 4.39
CA THR A 148 -12.09 9.13 3.17
C THR A 148 -12.24 10.62 3.52
N GLU A 149 -13.02 10.95 4.55
CA GLU A 149 -13.18 12.33 5.04
C GLU A 149 -11.87 12.92 5.61
N MET A 150 -11.00 12.09 6.17
CA MET A 150 -9.65 12.49 6.59
C MET A 150 -8.66 12.71 5.42
N GLY A 151 -9.05 12.35 4.19
CA GLY A 151 -8.22 12.46 2.98
C GLY A 151 -7.49 11.17 2.58
N GLY A 152 -7.73 10.06 3.27
CA GLY A 152 -7.28 8.74 2.84
C GLY A 152 -8.07 8.24 1.63
N VAL A 153 -7.47 7.34 0.86
CA VAL A 153 -8.13 6.72 -0.30
C VAL A 153 -8.49 5.29 0.04
N VAL A 154 -9.78 4.99 0.11
CA VAL A 154 -10.27 3.61 0.19
C VAL A 154 -10.34 3.03 -1.23
N PHE A 155 -9.37 2.18 -1.60
CA PHE A 155 -9.22 1.62 -2.93
C PHE A 155 -9.31 0.08 -2.88
N PRO A 156 -10.52 -0.49 -2.69
CA PRO A 156 -10.68 -1.93 -2.60
C PRO A 156 -10.24 -2.60 -3.91
N PRO A 157 -9.64 -3.81 -3.87
CA PRO A 157 -9.21 -4.54 -5.06
C PRO A 157 -10.40 -5.12 -5.82
N VAL A 158 -11.12 -4.25 -6.55
CA VAL A 158 -12.27 -4.60 -7.40
C VAL A 158 -11.79 -4.65 -8.86
N PRO A 159 -11.80 -5.84 -9.51
CA PRO A 159 -11.25 -5.99 -10.86
C PRO A 159 -11.95 -5.13 -11.90
N ALA A 160 -11.16 -4.54 -12.81
CA ALA A 160 -11.69 -3.81 -13.96
C ALA A 160 -11.75 -4.72 -15.19
N PHE A 161 -12.94 -5.20 -15.55
CA PHE A 161 -13.12 -6.18 -16.62
C PHE A 161 -12.87 -5.62 -18.03
N TYR A 162 -12.93 -4.29 -18.19
CA TYR A 162 -12.59 -3.64 -19.46
C TYR A 162 -11.10 -3.77 -19.82
N SER A 163 -10.23 -4.16 -18.88
CA SER A 163 -8.80 -4.34 -19.12
C SER A 163 -8.48 -5.52 -20.05
N GLY A 164 -9.46 -6.42 -20.26
CA GLY A 164 -9.28 -7.65 -21.03
C GLY A 164 -8.29 -8.61 -20.39
N ALA A 165 -8.20 -8.62 -19.05
CA ALA A 165 -7.36 -9.53 -18.27
C ALA A 165 -7.59 -11.00 -18.68
N GLN A 166 -6.51 -11.75 -18.90
CA GLN A 166 -6.53 -13.16 -19.29
C GLN A 166 -6.15 -14.09 -18.14
N SER A 167 -5.62 -13.52 -17.05
CA SER A 167 -5.15 -14.26 -15.89
C SER A 167 -5.46 -13.53 -14.58
N VAL A 168 -5.35 -14.25 -13.45
CA VAL A 168 -5.43 -13.63 -12.12
C VAL A 168 -4.28 -12.63 -11.93
N ASP A 169 -3.08 -12.94 -12.44
CA ASP A 169 -1.94 -12.02 -12.39
C ASP A 169 -2.25 -10.70 -13.13
N ASP A 170 -2.94 -10.73 -14.28
CA ASP A 170 -3.36 -9.50 -14.97
C ASP A 170 -4.29 -8.63 -14.10
N ILE A 171 -5.24 -9.27 -13.40
CA ILE A 171 -6.16 -8.59 -12.48
C ILE A 171 -5.40 -7.95 -11.33
N VAL A 172 -4.46 -8.69 -10.74
CA VAL A 172 -3.64 -8.22 -9.63
C VAL A 172 -2.76 -7.06 -10.08
N ASN A 173 -2.04 -7.23 -11.19
CA ASN A 173 -1.13 -6.23 -11.73
C ASN A 173 -1.87 -4.95 -12.13
N HIS A 174 -3.09 -5.05 -12.69
CA HIS A 174 -3.90 -3.87 -12.97
C HIS A 174 -4.19 -3.07 -11.69
N THR A 175 -4.59 -3.73 -10.60
CA THR A 175 -4.84 -3.07 -9.31
C THR A 175 -3.56 -2.46 -8.72
N VAL A 176 -2.43 -3.16 -8.80
CA VAL A 176 -1.12 -2.68 -8.32
C VAL A 176 -0.69 -1.43 -9.09
N LEU A 177 -0.75 -1.45 -10.42
CA LEU A 177 -0.39 -0.30 -11.25
C LEU A 177 -1.34 0.89 -11.03
N ARG A 178 -2.64 0.64 -10.82
CA ARG A 178 -3.60 1.69 -10.43
C ARG A 178 -3.33 2.28 -9.05
N THR A 179 -2.80 1.46 -8.13
CA THR A 179 -2.38 1.91 -6.80
C THR A 179 -1.14 2.81 -6.91
N LEU A 180 -0.13 2.39 -7.69
CA LEU A 180 1.08 3.16 -7.96
C LEU A 180 0.78 4.50 -8.66
N ASP A 181 -0.19 4.52 -9.59
CA ASP A 181 -0.69 5.75 -10.24
C ASP A 181 -1.12 6.82 -9.22
N LEU A 182 -1.67 6.43 -8.05
CA LEU A 182 -2.09 7.37 -6.98
C LEU A 182 -0.93 8.07 -6.28
N PHE A 183 0.29 7.54 -6.42
CA PHE A 183 1.53 8.11 -5.91
C PHE A 183 2.37 8.78 -7.02
N GLY A 184 1.82 8.90 -8.24
CA GLY A 184 2.53 9.47 -9.38
C GLY A 184 3.54 8.52 -10.03
N ILE A 185 3.49 7.22 -9.69
CA ILE A 185 4.33 6.19 -10.30
C ILE A 185 3.55 5.62 -11.48
N HIS A 186 3.90 6.06 -12.68
CA HIS A 186 3.21 5.66 -13.91
C HIS A 186 3.97 4.55 -14.63
N SER A 187 3.22 3.58 -15.18
CA SER A 187 3.75 2.48 -15.96
C SER A 187 3.05 2.37 -17.31
N ASP A 188 3.82 2.17 -18.38
CA ASP A 188 3.30 1.89 -19.71
C ASP A 188 2.64 0.49 -19.81
N ARG A 189 2.89 -0.39 -18.83
CA ARG A 189 2.24 -1.70 -18.73
C ARG A 189 0.75 -1.58 -18.35
N LEU A 190 0.32 -0.43 -17.81
CA LEU A 190 -1.08 -0.20 -17.48
C LEU A 190 -1.87 0.17 -18.74
N LYS A 191 -2.79 -0.71 -19.15
CA LYS A 191 -3.75 -0.41 -20.23
C LYS A 191 -4.70 0.71 -19.81
N ARG A 192 -4.35 1.96 -20.14
CA ARG A 192 -5.18 3.13 -19.84
C ARG A 192 -6.44 3.15 -20.71
N TRP A 193 -7.58 3.42 -20.07
CA TRP A 193 -8.86 3.61 -20.76
C TRP A 193 -8.79 4.86 -21.66
N LYS A 194 -9.09 4.71 -22.95
CA LYS A 194 -9.10 5.80 -23.94
C LYS A 194 -10.51 6.25 -24.37
N GLY A 195 -11.56 5.75 -23.69
CA GLY A 195 -12.94 5.86 -24.16
C GLY A 195 -13.30 4.76 -25.17
N LEU A 196 -14.60 4.55 -25.35
CA LEU A 196 -15.11 3.79 -26.48
C LEU A 196 -15.00 4.71 -27.69
N GLY A 197 -14.11 4.40 -28.65
CA GLY A 197 -14.06 5.15 -29.90
C GLY A 197 -15.47 5.21 -30.50
N GLY A 198 -15.96 6.41 -30.79
CA GLY A 198 -17.30 6.61 -31.33
C GLY A 198 -17.50 5.75 -32.56
N ARG A 199 -18.60 4.99 -32.59
CA ARG A 199 -19.15 4.50 -33.86
C ARG A 199 -19.91 5.64 -34.51
#